data_AF-A0A9Q4CW83-F1
#
_entry.id   AF-A0A9Q4CW83-F1
#
_cell.length_a   1.000
_cell.length_b   1.000
_cell.length_c   1.000
_cell.angle_alpha   90.00
_cell.angle_beta   90.00
_cell.angle_gamma   90.00
#
_symmetry.space_group_name_H-M   'P 1'
#
loop_
_entity.id
_entity.type
_entity.pdbx_description
1 polymer ?
#
loop_
_entity_poly.entity_id
_entity_poly.type
_entity_poly.pdbx_seq_one_letter_code
_entity_poly.pdbx_strand_id
1 'polypeptide(L)' 'MLYPSIDKLLDIVDSKYALVVATARRARRLQESSIGMPGSSTTMNVSRALWEISDGTIRYERTESIS' A
#
# COMPACT_ATOMS: atom_id res chain seq x y z
N MET A 1 -16.71 -6.21 -0.35
CA MET A 1 -15.73 -6.52 -1.42
C MET A 1 -14.54 -5.61 -1.24
N LEU A 2 -13.33 -6.16 -1.14
CA LEU A 2 -12.11 -5.36 -1.05
C LEU A 2 -11.86 -4.77 -2.44
N TYR A 3 -12.00 -3.45 -2.57
CA TYR A 3 -11.55 -2.72 -3.74
C TYR A 3 -10.27 -1.97 -3.36
N PRO A 4 -9.24 -1.98 -4.21
CA PRO A 4 -9.12 -2.68 -5.51
C PRO A 4 -9.02 -4.21 -5.38
N SER A 5 -9.29 -4.94 -6.47
CA SER A 5 -9.14 -6.40 -6.50
C SER A 5 -7.67 -6.79 -6.44
N ILE A 6 -7.39 -7.96 -5.85
CA ILE A 6 -6.02 -8.46 -5.70
C ILE A 6 -5.36 -8.66 -7.07
N ASP A 7 -6.08 -9.19 -8.06
CA ASP A 7 -5.55 -9.39 -9.42
C ASP A 7 -5.06 -8.08 -10.06
N LYS A 8 -5.79 -6.97 -9.88
CA LYS A 8 -5.35 -5.65 -10.37
C LYS A 8 -4.08 -5.18 -9.67
N LEU A 9 -3.95 -5.44 -8.38
CA LEU A 9 -2.76 -5.06 -7.62
C LEU A 9 -1.54 -5.88 -8.03
N LEU A 10 -1.73 -7.16 -8.35
CA LEU A 10 -0.67 -8.08 -8.81
C LEU A 10 -0.17 -7.79 -10.23
N ASP A 11 -0.91 -7.01 -11.02
CA ASP A 11 -0.41 -6.47 -12.30
C ASP A 11 0.64 -5.36 -12.09
N ILE A 12 0.60 -4.69 -10.93
CA ILE A 12 1.43 -3.52 -10.60
C ILE A 12 2.68 -3.94 -9.81
N VAL A 13 2.59 -5.02 -9.04
CA VAL A 13 3.65 -5.48 -8.12
C VAL A 13 4.04 -6.92 -8.43
N ASP A 14 5.31 -7.23 -8.26
CA ASP A 14 5.88 -8.50 -8.71
C ASP A 14 5.34 -9.76 -8.01
N SER A 15 4.82 -9.62 -6.79
CA SER A 15 4.33 -10.76 -6.01
C SER A 15 3.36 -10.34 -4.92
N LYS A 16 2.59 -11.33 -4.42
CA LYS A 16 1.72 -11.16 -3.25
C LYS A 16 2.49 -10.68 -2.02
N TYR A 17 3.72 -11.16 -1.81
CA TYR A 17 4.56 -10.73 -0.70
C TYR A 17 5.00 -9.27 -0.87
N ALA A 18 5.42 -8.89 -2.07
CA ALA A 18 5.77 -7.50 -2.40
C ALA A 18 4.58 -6.56 -2.16
N LEU A 19 3.37 -6.97 -2.57
CA LEU A 19 2.13 -6.24 -2.32
C LEU A 19 1.90 -6.00 -0.83
N VAL A 20 1.99 -7.06 -0.01
CA VAL A 20 1.77 -6.98 1.44
C VAL A 20 2.78 -6.03 2.09
N VAL A 21 4.07 -6.16 1.75
CA VAL A 21 5.13 -5.32 2.31
C VAL A 21 4.97 -3.86 1.88
N ALA A 22 4.70 -3.59 0.59
CA ALA A 22 4.50 -2.25 0.08
C ALA A 22 3.28 -1.57 0.73
N THR A 23 2.16 -2.29 0.82
CA THR A 23 0.93 -1.81 1.47
C THR A 23 1.16 -1.51 2.93
N ALA A 24 1.82 -2.41 3.68
CA ALA A 24 2.10 -2.21 5.10
C ALA A 24 3.01 -1.01 5.35
N ARG A 25 4.09 -0.85 4.56
CA ARG A 25 4.97 0.31 4.63
C ARG A 25 4.21 1.60 4.36
N ARG A 26 3.34 1.63 3.36
CA ARG A 26 2.55 2.82 3.03
C ARG A 26 1.51 3.14 4.11
N ALA A 27 0.78 2.14 4.58
CA ALA A 27 -0.20 2.28 5.65
C ALA A 27 0.43 2.83 6.94
N ARG A 28 1.66 2.41 7.26
CA ARG A 28 2.43 2.95 8.39
C ARG A 28 2.74 4.44 8.22
N ARG A 29 3.19 4.88 7.03
CA ARG A 29 3.41 6.32 6.77
C ARG A 29 2.13 7.15 6.91
N LEU A 30 1.01 6.61 6.43
CA LEU A 30 -0.30 7.24 6.58
C LEU A 30 -0.70 7.35 8.06
N GLN A 31 -0.43 6.29 8.83
CA GLN A 31 -0.67 6.27 10.27
C GLN A 31 0.21 7.29 11.00
N GLU A 32 1.50 7.36 10.69
CA GLU A 32 2.46 8.34 11.26
C GLU A 32 2.02 9.78 10.97
N SER A 33 1.48 10.04 9.77
CA SER A 33 0.96 11.36 9.40
C SER A 33 -0.39 11.69 10.04
N SER A 34 -1.08 10.69 10.61
CA SER A 34 -2.43 10.80 11.18
C SER A 34 -2.45 10.57 12.70
N ILE A 35 -1.29 10.51 13.34
CA ILE A 35 -1.17 10.37 14.80
C ILE A 35 -1.89 11.55 15.46
N GLY A 36 -2.89 11.25 16.29
CA GLY A 36 -3.66 12.26 17.03
C GLY A 36 -4.90 12.81 16.30
N MET A 37 -5.19 12.37 15.07
CA MET A 37 -6.46 12.71 14.41
C MET A 37 -7.59 11.76 14.83
N PRO A 38 -8.74 12.28 15.32
CA PRO A 38 -9.91 11.45 15.57
C PRO A 38 -10.38 10.80 14.26
N GLY A 39 -10.56 9.47 14.27
CA GLY A 39 -10.96 8.69 13.08
C GLY A 39 -9.81 7.98 12.35
N SER A 40 -8.57 8.12 12.79
CA SER A 40 -7.43 7.37 12.23
C SER A 40 -7.49 5.87 12.56
N SER A 41 -8.12 5.08 11.69
CA SER A 41 -8.13 3.61 11.80
C SER A 41 -7.03 2.98 10.94
N THR A 42 -6.27 2.06 11.51
CA THR A 42 -5.27 1.27 10.78
C THR A 42 -5.86 0.57 9.56
N THR A 43 -7.08 0.03 9.67
CA THR A 43 -7.77 -0.64 8.57
C THR A 43 -8.09 0.32 7.42
N MET A 44 -8.39 1.58 7.74
CA MET A 44 -8.63 2.62 6.75
C MET A 44 -7.33 3.01 6.03
N ASN A 45 -6.21 3.07 6.76
CA ASN A 45 -4.89 3.33 6.18
C ASN A 45 -4.42 2.21 5.26
N VAL A 46 -4.69 0.95 5.59
CA VAL A 46 -4.41 -0.20 4.70
C VAL A 46 -5.26 -0.11 3.43
N SER A 47 -6.56 0.16 3.59
CA SER A 47 -7.45 0.31 2.44
C SER A 47 -6.97 1.44 1.53
N ARG A 48 -6.68 2.62 2.09
CA ARG A 48 -6.12 3.77 1.36
C ARG A 48 -4.81 3.44 0.66
N ALA A 49 -3.90 2.71 1.31
CA ALA A 49 -2.64 2.30 0.70
C ALA A 49 -2.86 1.39 -0.53
N LEU A 50 -3.79 0.44 -0.47
CA LEU A 50 -4.13 -0.41 -1.62
C LEU A 50 -4.69 0.43 -2.79
N TRP A 51 -5.54 1.41 -2.48
CA TRP A 51 -6.07 2.34 -3.48
C TRP A 51 -4.96 3.17 -4.14
N GLU A 52 -4.07 3.76 -3.35
CA GLU A 52 -2.97 4.58 -3.88
C GLU A 52 -1.98 3.77 -4.74
N ILE A 53 -1.78 2.48 -4.43
CA ILE A 53 -1.00 1.57 -5.27
C ILE A 53 -1.74 1.28 -6.58
N SER A 54 -3.03 0.94 -6.51
CA SER A 54 -3.84 0.63 -7.71
C SER A 54 -4.04 1.81 -8.64
N ASP A 55 -4.10 3.03 -8.11
CA ASP A 55 -4.25 4.27 -8.87
C ASP A 55 -2.91 4.74 -9.48
N GLY A 56 -1.79 4.15 -9.07
CA GLY A 56 -0.45 4.57 -9.48
C GLY A 56 0.05 5.84 -8.79
N THR A 57 -0.71 6.38 -7.82
CA THR A 57 -0.29 7.47 -6.93
C THR A 57 1.00 7.13 -6.18
N ILE A 58 1.18 5.86 -5.79
CA ILE A 58 2.43 5.34 -5.24
C ILE A 58 3.01 4.34 -6.23
N ARG A 59 4.23 4.62 -6.72
CA ARG A 59 4.99 3.64 -7.51
C ARG A 59 5.71 2.66 -6.59
N TYR A 60 5.52 1.37 -6.90
CA TYR A 60 6.37 0.32 -6.39
C TYR A 60 7.70 0.35 -7.15
N GLU A 61 8.80 0.49 -6.43
CA GLU A 61 10.14 0.38 -6.99
C GLU A 61 10.87 -0.79 -6.31
N ARG A 62 11.32 -1.73 -7.13
CA ARG A 62 12.24 -2.77 -6.67
C ARG A 62 13.62 -2.13 -6.58
N THR A 63 14.14 -2.02 -5.37
CA THR A 63 15.59 -1.81 -5.20
C THR A 63 16.28 -3.08 -5.63
N GLU A 64 16.66 -3.15 -6.90
CA GLU A 64 17.64 -4.12 -7.35
C GLU A 64 18.96 -3.76 -6.66
N SER A 65 19.45 -4.65 -5.79
CA SER A 65 20.82 -4.55 -5.31
C SER A 65 21.71 -4.74 -6.53
N ILE A 66 22.20 -3.63 -7.08
CA ILE A 66 23.27 -3.61 -8.05
C ILE A 66 24.43 -4.37 -7.39
N SER A 67 24.68 -5.57 -7.90
CA SER A 67 25.75 -6.47 -7.46
C SER A 67 27.02 -6.12 -8.21
#